data_AF-A0A0R3SKX4-F1
#
_entry.id   AF-A0A0R3SKX4-F1
#
_cell.length_a   1.000
_cell.length_b   1.000
_cell.length_c   1.000
_cell.angle_alpha   90.00
_cell.angle_beta   90.00
_cell.angle_gamma   90.00
#
_symmetry.space_group_name_H-M   'P 1'
#
loop_
_entity.id
_entity.type
_entity.pdbx_description
1 polymer ?
#
loop_
_entity_poly.entity_id
_entity_poly.type
_entity_poly.pdbx_seq_one_letter_code
_entity_poly.pdbx_strand_id
1 'polypeptide(L)'
;MGRMGGGAGGVGGNQGNVSGGDSKDIRRRVSHNEVERRRRDRINTWIAELYKLLPPEQQAKSQYQSKGVVLKRVCEYFQNYDATLKSVRCFYYTFGKLVLRDENNIFKQEIYRLTRENQLLRSSLNAAHFQQQPSSGPSGTPSVAVGVAAECDDSKAPSPSKRTHFVTPNE
;
A
#
# COMPACT_ATOMS: atom_id res chain seq x y z
N MET A 1 78.62 -41.72 35.56
CA MET A 1 77.86 -42.77 34.83
C MET A 1 76.61 -42.11 34.30
N GLY A 2 76.23 -42.10 33.03
CA GLY A 2 76.74 -42.73 31.83
C GLY A 2 75.56 -42.85 30.85
N ARG A 3 75.78 -42.38 29.61
CA ARG A 3 75.17 -42.89 28.35
C ARG A 3 73.66 -42.64 28.15
N MET A 4 73.09 -42.56 26.95
CA MET A 4 73.47 -42.23 25.55
C MET A 4 72.15 -42.38 24.76
N GLY A 5 72.00 -41.65 23.66
CA GLY A 5 71.00 -41.89 22.62
C GLY A 5 70.12 -40.66 22.41
N GLY A 6 70.13 -39.95 21.29
CA GLY A 6 70.48 -40.32 19.92
C GLY A 6 69.21 -40.34 19.08
N GLY A 7 69.06 -39.41 18.13
CA GLY A 7 67.93 -39.45 17.20
C GLY A 7 67.58 -38.14 16.50
N ALA A 8 68.26 -37.90 15.38
CA ALA A 8 67.77 -37.30 14.14
C ALA A 8 66.64 -36.23 14.18
N GLY A 9 67.01 -35.01 13.81
CA GLY A 9 66.10 -34.00 13.28
C GLY A 9 66.87 -33.14 12.27
N GLY A 10 66.77 -33.49 10.99
CA GLY A 10 67.45 -32.77 9.91
C GLY A 10 66.96 -31.33 9.83
N VAL A 11 67.87 -30.37 10.03
CA VAL A 11 67.65 -28.96 9.73
C VAL A 11 68.41 -28.63 8.45
N GLY A 12 67.89 -29.14 7.33
CA GLY A 12 68.23 -28.65 6.00
C GLY A 12 67.47 -27.34 5.75
N GLY A 13 67.90 -26.28 6.41
CA GLY A 13 67.44 -24.92 6.13
C GLY A 13 67.98 -24.47 4.79
N ASN A 14 67.29 -24.85 3.71
CA ASN A 14 67.53 -24.37 2.36
C ASN A 14 67.34 -22.84 2.35
N GLN A 15 68.44 -22.09 2.51
CA GLN A 15 68.51 -20.66 2.22
C GLN A 15 68.43 -20.46 0.71
N GLY A 16 67.25 -20.73 0.15
CA GLY A 16 66.90 -20.42 -1.22
C GLY A 16 66.61 -18.93 -1.37
N ASN A 17 67.66 -18.15 -1.63
CA ASN A 17 67.65 -16.96 -2.48
C ASN A 17 66.44 -16.01 -2.36
N VAL A 18 66.46 -15.12 -1.35
CA VAL A 18 65.42 -14.11 -1.07
C VAL A 18 65.60 -12.82 -1.91
N SER A 19 66.55 -12.74 -2.84
CA SER A 19 67.03 -11.42 -3.31
C SER A 19 66.52 -10.94 -4.69
N GLY A 20 65.42 -11.49 -5.23
CA GLY A 20 64.88 -11.03 -6.53
C GLY A 20 63.38 -11.18 -6.79
N GLY A 21 62.67 -11.98 -5.99
CA GLY A 21 61.20 -12.12 -6.07
C GLY A 21 60.44 -11.05 -5.29
N ASP A 22 61.05 -10.56 -4.21
CA ASP A 22 60.44 -9.63 -3.26
C ASP A 22 59.99 -8.32 -3.91
N SER A 23 60.79 -7.73 -4.81
CA SER A 23 60.41 -6.44 -5.43
C SER A 23 59.22 -6.55 -6.39
N LYS A 24 59.05 -7.69 -7.07
CA LYS A 24 57.87 -7.94 -7.93
C LYS A 24 56.63 -8.23 -7.07
N ASP A 25 56.79 -8.99 -6.00
CA ASP A 25 55.69 -9.30 -5.08
C ASP A 25 55.26 -8.10 -4.25
N ILE A 26 56.19 -7.23 -3.83
CA ILE A 26 55.88 -5.93 -3.22
C ILE A 26 55.05 -5.09 -4.19
N ARG A 27 55.45 -4.99 -5.46
CA ARG A 27 54.73 -4.21 -6.47
C ARG A 27 53.31 -4.74 -6.71
N ARG A 28 53.14 -6.06 -6.75
CA ARG A 28 51.82 -6.71 -6.83
C ARG A 28 50.95 -6.40 -5.60
N ARG A 29 51.50 -6.54 -4.39
CA ARG A 29 50.78 -6.24 -3.14
C ARG A 29 50.37 -4.77 -3.06
N VAL A 30 51.23 -3.85 -3.48
CA VAL A 30 50.92 -2.40 -3.53
C VAL A 30 49.77 -2.12 -4.49
N SER A 31 49.83 -2.65 -5.71
CA SER A 31 48.76 -2.49 -6.71
C SER A 31 47.43 -3.06 -6.21
N HIS A 32 47.45 -4.26 -5.64
CA HIS A 32 46.27 -4.89 -5.05
C HIS A 32 45.68 -4.07 -3.89
N ASN A 33 46.54 -3.60 -2.97
CA ASN A 33 46.11 -2.77 -1.84
C ASN A 33 45.47 -1.45 -2.29
N GLU A 34 45.98 -0.85 -3.37
CA GLU A 34 45.40 0.37 -3.94
C GLU A 34 44.04 0.11 -4.58
N VAL A 35 43.88 -1.01 -5.30
CA VAL A 35 42.59 -1.41 -5.87
C VAL A 35 41.54 -1.58 -4.76
N GLU A 36 41.90 -2.31 -3.70
CA GLU A 36 40.98 -2.54 -2.59
C GLU A 36 40.69 -1.25 -1.81
N ARG A 37 41.68 -0.35 -1.66
CA ARG A 37 41.45 0.98 -1.08
C ARG A 37 40.38 1.75 -1.86
N ARG A 38 40.48 1.82 -3.19
CA ARG A 38 39.47 2.49 -4.03
C ARG A 38 38.09 1.83 -3.97
N ARG A 39 38.04 0.50 -3.82
CA ARG A 39 36.78 -0.20 -3.58
C ARG A 39 36.16 0.22 -2.25
N ARG A 40 36.95 0.24 -1.17
CA ARG A 40 36.48 0.71 0.15
C ARG A 40 35.99 2.15 0.10
N ASP A 41 36.69 3.04 -0.60
CA ASP A 41 36.28 4.44 -0.75
C ASP A 41 34.92 4.55 -1.43
N ARG A 42 34.71 3.83 -2.54
CA ARG A 42 33.41 3.79 -3.23
C ARG A 42 32.28 3.32 -2.32
N ILE A 43 32.51 2.25 -1.55
CA ILE A 43 31.53 1.76 -0.56
C ILE A 43 31.21 2.85 0.47
N ASN A 44 32.23 3.53 0.99
CA ASN A 44 32.05 4.59 1.99
C ASN A 44 31.28 5.78 1.42
N THR A 45 31.55 6.18 0.18
CA THR A 45 30.81 7.23 -0.52
C THR A 45 29.33 6.88 -0.60
N TRP A 46 28.98 5.67 -1.04
CA TRP A 46 27.57 5.27 -1.13
C TRP A 46 26.89 5.18 0.24
N ILE A 47 27.59 4.72 1.29
CA ILE A 47 27.03 4.74 2.65
C ILE A 47 26.75 6.17 3.11
N ALA A 48 27.63 7.13 2.78
CA ALA A 48 27.41 8.55 3.10
C ALA A 48 26.25 9.17 2.31
N GLU A 49 26.08 8.81 1.03
CA GLU A 49 24.93 9.25 0.24
C GLU A 49 23.61 8.68 0.79
N LEU A 50 23.58 7.39 1.15
CA LEU A 50 22.41 6.77 1.78
C LEU A 50 22.02 7.47 3.08
N TYR A 51 22.99 7.90 3.89
CA TYR A 51 22.73 8.65 5.10
C TYR A 51 21.99 9.97 4.85
N LYS A 52 22.33 10.69 3.77
CA LYS A 52 21.69 11.97 3.41
C LYS A 52 20.23 11.83 3.00
N LEU A 53 19.82 10.64 2.56
CA LEU A 53 18.43 10.35 2.18
C LEU A 53 17.51 10.12 3.39
N LEU A 54 18.08 9.93 4.59
CA LEU A 54 17.28 9.80 5.80
C LEU A 54 16.64 11.14 6.20
N PRO A 55 15.47 11.13 6.87
CA PRO A 55 14.89 12.33 7.45
C PRO A 55 15.84 13.01 8.46
N PRO A 56 15.81 14.36 8.60
CA PRO A 56 16.68 15.10 9.50
C PRO A 56 16.66 14.62 10.96
N GLU A 57 15.51 14.12 11.43
CA GLU A 57 15.33 13.57 12.78
C GLU A 57 16.10 12.27 12.99
N GLN A 58 16.33 11.51 11.91
CA GLN A 58 17.06 10.25 11.92
C GLN A 58 18.56 10.42 11.60
N GLN A 59 18.96 11.61 11.15
CA GLN A 59 20.35 12.00 10.96
C GLN A 59 20.97 12.37 12.34
N ALA A 60 21.67 11.43 12.98
CA ALA A 60 22.29 11.67 14.28
C ALA A 60 23.44 12.69 14.20
N LYS A 61 23.48 13.63 15.15
CA LYS A 61 24.38 14.80 15.10
C LYS A 61 25.87 14.54 15.35
N SER A 62 26.30 13.40 15.90
CA SER A 62 27.76 13.17 16.02
C SER A 62 28.21 11.76 16.37
N GLN A 63 27.51 11.02 17.24
CA GLN A 63 28.12 9.82 17.86
C GLN A 63 27.63 8.45 17.34
N TYR A 64 26.62 8.42 16.47
CA TYR A 64 25.96 7.18 16.00
C TYR A 64 26.10 6.91 14.49
N GLN A 65 27.07 7.49 13.80
CA GLN A 65 27.27 7.31 12.34
C GLN A 65 28.16 6.12 11.98
N SER A 66 28.12 5.03 12.76
CA SER A 66 28.78 3.81 12.32
C SER A 66 28.09 3.32 11.05
N LYS A 67 28.87 2.75 10.10
CA LYS A 67 28.33 2.24 8.83
C LYS A 67 27.15 1.29 9.05
N GLY A 68 27.23 0.44 10.08
CA GLY A 68 26.15 -0.47 10.44
C GLY A 68 24.87 0.24 10.92
N VAL A 69 24.99 1.30 11.71
CA VAL A 69 23.83 2.07 12.17
C VAL A 69 23.18 2.83 11.01
N VAL A 70 23.98 3.44 10.13
CA VAL A 70 23.46 4.10 8.92
C VAL A 70 22.66 3.10 8.07
N LEU A 71 23.24 1.94 7.77
CA LEU A 71 22.57 0.91 6.97
C LEU A 71 21.29 0.41 7.63
N LYS A 72 21.33 0.13 8.94
CA LYS A 72 20.14 -0.29 9.70
C LYS A 72 19.02 0.76 9.61
N ARG A 73 19.33 2.03 9.86
CA ARG A 73 18.34 3.12 9.82
C ARG A 73 17.76 3.32 8.43
N VAL A 74 18.57 3.25 7.38
CA VAL A 74 18.11 3.32 6.00
C VAL A 74 17.14 2.19 5.68
N CYS A 75 17.46 0.96 6.09
CA CYS A 75 16.55 -0.17 5.94
C CYS A 75 15.24 0.03 6.71
N GLU A 76 15.30 0.46 7.97
CA GLU A 76 14.10 0.76 8.79
C GLU A 76 13.26 1.88 8.17
N TYR A 77 13.91 2.93 7.65
CA TYR A 77 13.23 4.05 7.02
C TYR A 77 12.44 3.62 5.77
N PHE A 78 13.04 2.86 4.85
CA PHE A 78 12.33 2.40 3.66
C PHE A 78 11.14 1.48 4.01
N GLN A 79 11.31 0.57 4.97
CA GLN A 79 10.23 -0.30 5.42
C GLN A 79 9.08 0.51 6.05
N ASN A 80 9.41 1.48 6.90
CA ASN A 80 8.43 2.35 7.52
C ASN A 80 7.76 3.28 6.50
N TYR A 81 8.48 3.74 5.48
CA TYR A 81 7.95 4.57 4.41
C TYR A 81 6.89 3.82 3.61
N ASP A 82 7.15 2.58 3.20
CA ASP A 82 6.17 1.73 2.51
C ASP A 82 4.94 1.45 3.37
N ALA A 83 5.14 1.16 4.65
CA ALA A 83 4.05 0.95 5.61
C ALA A 83 3.20 2.22 5.79
N THR A 84 3.86 3.38 5.88
CA THR A 84 3.20 4.69 6.02
C THR A 84 2.41 5.03 4.76
N LEU A 85 2.98 4.85 3.56
CA LEU A 85 2.27 5.08 2.31
C LEU A 85 1.04 4.18 2.17
N LYS A 86 1.14 2.90 2.54
CA LYS A 86 0.01 1.96 2.55
C LYS A 86 -1.07 2.41 3.53
N SER A 87 -0.68 2.80 4.75
CA SER A 87 -1.59 3.27 5.78
C SER A 87 -2.32 4.55 5.35
N VAL A 88 -1.59 5.54 4.85
CA VAL A 88 -2.14 6.81 4.36
C VAL A 88 -3.10 6.56 3.19
N ARG A 89 -2.73 5.73 2.22
CA ARG A 89 -3.62 5.37 1.10
C ARG A 89 -4.90 4.68 1.58
N CYS A 90 -4.78 3.75 2.53
CA CYS A 90 -5.91 3.07 3.14
C CYS A 90 -6.82 4.08 3.86
N PHE A 91 -6.24 4.99 4.63
CA PHE A 91 -6.96 6.04 5.34
C PHE A 91 -7.77 6.92 4.38
N TYR A 92 -7.14 7.49 3.34
CA TYR A 92 -7.85 8.32 2.37
C TYR A 92 -8.95 7.56 1.62
N TYR A 93 -8.71 6.30 1.25
CA TYR A 93 -9.71 5.47 0.58
C TYR A 93 -10.92 5.18 1.48
N THR A 94 -10.67 4.75 2.72
CA THR A 94 -11.73 4.43 3.68
C THR A 94 -12.50 5.67 4.13
N PHE A 95 -11.80 6.76 4.41
CA PHE A 95 -12.41 8.04 4.77
C PHE A 95 -13.25 8.60 3.62
N GLY A 96 -12.70 8.66 2.41
CA GLY A 96 -13.45 9.12 1.23
C GLY A 96 -14.70 8.28 0.96
N LYS A 97 -14.61 6.95 1.13
CA LYS A 97 -15.76 6.05 1.03
C LYS A 97 -16.82 6.33 2.10
N LEU A 98 -16.42 6.69 3.31
CA LEU A 98 -17.33 7.03 4.40
C LEU A 98 -18.07 8.35 4.11
N VAL A 99 -17.34 9.40 3.71
CA VAL A 99 -17.92 10.70 3.35
C VAL A 99 -18.94 10.55 2.21
N LEU A 100 -18.57 9.85 1.13
CA LEU A 100 -19.48 9.59 0.02
C LEU A 100 -20.73 8.82 0.45
N ARG A 101 -20.60 7.92 1.42
CA ARG A 101 -21.73 7.16 1.97
C ARG A 101 -22.69 8.07 2.73
N ASP A 102 -22.15 8.96 3.56
CA ASP A 102 -22.95 9.89 4.36
C ASP A 102 -23.67 10.91 3.48
N GLU A 103 -22.99 11.48 2.49
CA GLU A 103 -23.61 12.34 1.46
C GLU A 103 -24.75 11.62 0.73
N ASN A 104 -24.53 10.38 0.28
CA ASN A 104 -25.57 9.57 -0.34
C ASN A 104 -26.78 9.34 0.59
N ASN A 105 -26.55 9.16 1.89
CA ASN A 105 -27.63 9.00 2.85
C ASN A 105 -28.44 10.28 3.01
N ILE A 106 -27.78 11.45 3.05
CA ILE A 106 -28.44 12.76 3.11
C ILE A 106 -29.28 12.98 1.84
N PHE A 107 -28.72 12.73 0.65
CA PHE A 107 -29.48 12.86 -0.60
C PHE A 107 -30.69 11.94 -0.65
N LYS A 108 -30.56 10.69 -0.18
CA LYS A 108 -31.69 9.76 -0.08
C LYS A 108 -32.77 10.29 0.85
N GLN A 109 -32.40 10.80 2.03
CA GLN A 109 -33.35 11.38 2.99
C GLN A 109 -34.12 12.55 2.38
N GLU A 110 -33.43 13.43 1.65
CA GLU A 110 -34.08 14.58 1.01
C GLU A 110 -35.02 14.14 -0.13
N ILE A 111 -34.61 13.15 -0.93
CA ILE A 111 -35.49 12.55 -1.94
C ILE A 111 -36.76 11.99 -1.28
N TYR A 112 -36.66 11.26 -0.17
CA TYR A 112 -37.82 10.75 0.55
C TYR A 112 -38.73 11.87 1.05
N ARG A 113 -38.15 12.94 1.62
CA ARG A 113 -38.91 14.11 2.11
C ARG A 113 -39.68 14.78 0.98
N LEU A 114 -39.01 15.09 -0.12
CA LEU A 114 -39.60 15.74 -1.30
C LEU A 114 -40.63 14.86 -2.00
N THR A 115 -40.40 13.55 -2.06
CA THR A 115 -41.34 12.59 -2.66
C THR A 115 -42.63 12.54 -1.84
N ARG A 116 -42.52 12.49 -0.51
CA ARG A 116 -43.67 12.51 0.40
C ARG A 116 -44.45 13.83 0.28
N GLU A 117 -43.77 14.96 0.26
CA GLU A 117 -44.39 16.27 0.10
C GLU A 117 -45.13 16.39 -1.24
N ASN A 118 -44.48 15.98 -2.34
CA ASN A 118 -45.12 15.93 -3.65
C ASN A 118 -46.36 15.04 -3.67
N GLN A 119 -46.32 13.89 -3.00
CA GLN A 119 -47.46 12.98 -2.91
C GLN A 119 -48.64 13.62 -2.16
N LEU A 120 -48.37 14.32 -1.05
CA LEU A 120 -49.40 15.04 -0.30
C LEU A 120 -50.00 16.19 -1.11
N LEU A 121 -49.16 16.99 -1.77
CA LEU A 121 -49.62 18.10 -2.61
C LEU A 121 -50.47 17.60 -3.79
N ARG A 122 -50.04 16.54 -4.48
CA ARG A 122 -50.81 15.90 -5.55
C ARG A 122 -52.15 15.38 -5.04
N SER A 123 -52.18 14.76 -3.85
CA SER A 123 -53.41 14.26 -3.24
C SER A 123 -54.37 15.40 -2.89
N SER A 124 -53.86 16.50 -2.33
CA SER A 124 -54.63 17.71 -2.02
C SER A 124 -55.22 18.35 -3.28
N LEU A 125 -54.42 18.50 -4.33
CA LEU A 125 -54.87 19.01 -5.64
C LEU A 125 -55.96 18.12 -6.26
N ASN A 126 -55.79 16.80 -6.22
CA ASN A 126 -56.79 15.85 -6.72
C ASN A 126 -58.10 15.95 -5.92
N ALA A 127 -58.03 16.06 -4.60
CA ALA A 127 -59.20 16.21 -3.74
C ALA A 127 -59.93 17.55 -3.99
N ALA A 128 -59.20 18.65 -4.15
CA ALA A 128 -59.77 19.95 -4.50
C ALA A 128 -60.42 19.93 -5.89
N HIS A 129 -59.79 19.25 -6.86
CA HIS A 129 -60.38 19.05 -8.19
C HIS A 129 -61.69 18.24 -8.13
N PHE A 130 -61.75 17.21 -7.29
CA PHE A 130 -62.97 16.42 -7.07
C PHE A 130 -64.08 17.24 -6.40
N GLN A 131 -63.76 18.18 -5.50
CA GLN A 131 -64.74 19.10 -4.89
C GLN A 131 -65.28 20.16 -5.86
N GLN A 132 -64.56 20.50 -6.93
CA GLN A 132 -65.02 21.47 -7.93
C GLN A 132 -65.88 20.84 -9.04
N GLN A 133 -66.07 19.52 -9.08
CA GLN A 133 -67.09 18.93 -9.95
C GLN A 133 -68.46 18.97 -9.26
N PRO A 134 -69.43 19.78 -9.74
CA PRO A 134 -70.77 19.74 -9.20
C PRO A 134 -71.41 18.39 -9.52
N SER A 135 -72.07 17.82 -8.50
CA SER A 135 -73.03 16.73 -8.65
C SER A 135 -74.08 17.13 -9.68
N SER A 136 -73.94 16.63 -10.90
CA SER A 136 -75.03 16.51 -11.85
C SER A 136 -75.26 15.02 -12.09
N GLY A 137 -76.38 14.51 -11.57
CA GLY A 137 -77.04 13.33 -12.12
C GLY A 137 -78.48 13.71 -12.49
N PRO A 138 -79.24 12.88 -13.22
CA PRO A 138 -78.92 11.52 -13.72
C PRO A 138 -79.28 11.32 -15.22
N SER A 139 -78.75 10.28 -15.89
CA SER A 139 -79.46 9.47 -16.92
C SER A 139 -78.51 8.45 -17.57
N GLY A 140 -79.06 7.29 -17.95
CA GLY A 140 -78.34 6.07 -18.28
C GLY A 140 -77.59 6.05 -19.62
N THR A 141 -76.57 5.21 -19.69
CA THR A 141 -76.45 4.00 -20.55
C THR A 141 -75.03 3.42 -20.37
N PRO A 142 -74.83 2.10 -20.51
CA PRO A 142 -73.54 1.48 -20.28
C PRO A 142 -72.66 1.62 -21.53
N SER A 143 -71.40 2.02 -21.39
CA SER A 143 -70.42 1.80 -22.46
C SER A 143 -69.02 1.53 -21.91
N VAL A 144 -68.76 0.23 -21.82
CA VAL A 144 -67.48 -0.47 -22.00
C VAL A 144 -66.24 0.12 -21.34
N ALA A 145 -65.88 -0.51 -20.23
CA ALA A 145 -64.54 -0.51 -19.68
C ALA A 145 -63.53 -1.07 -20.69
N VAL A 146 -62.46 -0.32 -20.98
CA VAL A 146 -61.17 -0.88 -21.35
C VAL A 146 -60.21 -0.52 -20.23
N GLY A 147 -59.84 -1.54 -19.47
CA GLY A 147 -58.99 -1.43 -18.31
C GLY A 147 -57.53 -1.17 -18.68
N VAL A 148 -56.81 -0.60 -17.72
CA VAL A 148 -55.43 -0.96 -17.45
C VAL A 148 -55.34 -1.16 -15.95
N ALA A 149 -55.30 -2.44 -15.56
CA ALA A 149 -55.03 -2.88 -14.21
C ALA A 149 -53.64 -2.40 -13.79
N ALA A 150 -53.58 -1.72 -12.65
CA ALA A 150 -52.38 -1.68 -11.83
C ALA A 150 -52.42 -2.96 -10.98
N GLU A 151 -51.57 -3.93 -11.32
CA GLU A 151 -51.14 -4.96 -10.37
C GLU A 151 -49.83 -4.48 -9.74
N CYS A 152 -49.90 -4.17 -8.45
CA CYS A 152 -48.75 -4.22 -7.56
C CYS A 152 -48.51 -5.69 -7.21
N ASP A 153 -47.33 -6.21 -7.50
CA ASP A 153 -46.84 -7.43 -6.85
C ASP A 153 -45.58 -7.07 -6.05
N ASP A 154 -45.76 -7.13 -4.73
CA ASP A 154 -44.73 -7.09 -3.72
C ASP A 154 -44.27 -8.54 -3.45
N SER A 155 -42.98 -8.71 -3.11
CA SER A 155 -42.39 -9.92 -2.51
C SER A 155 -41.92 -11.07 -3.41
N LYS A 156 -40.64 -11.04 -3.81
CA LYS A 156 -39.72 -12.19 -3.57
C LYS A 156 -38.24 -11.82 -3.74
N ALA A 157 -37.56 -11.54 -2.63
CA ALA A 157 -36.13 -11.82 -2.54
C ALA A 157 -35.93 -13.28 -2.12
N PRO A 158 -35.05 -14.02 -2.80
CA PRO A 158 -34.22 -14.99 -2.10
C PRO A 158 -32.73 -14.80 -2.46
N SER A 159 -31.96 -14.45 -1.43
CA SER A 159 -30.63 -14.93 -1.00
C SER A 159 -29.56 -15.47 -1.98
N PRO A 160 -28.26 -15.37 -1.59
CA PRO A 160 -27.12 -15.32 -2.49
C PRO A 160 -26.59 -16.70 -2.90
N SER A 161 -26.03 -16.83 -4.10
CA SER A 161 -25.20 -17.97 -4.49
C SER A 161 -23.97 -17.56 -5.30
N LYS A 162 -22.84 -17.66 -4.60
CA LYS A 162 -21.50 -18.16 -4.96
C LYS A 162 -21.03 -18.15 -6.43
N ARG A 163 -19.70 -17.92 -6.55
CA ARG A 163 -18.77 -18.13 -7.68
C ARG A 163 -18.70 -16.95 -8.66
N THR A 164 -17.55 -16.41 -9.05
CA THR A 164 -16.26 -17.04 -9.35
C THR A 164 -15.09 -16.08 -9.11
N HIS A 165 -13.91 -16.65 -8.88
CA HIS A 165 -12.63 -15.95 -8.77
C HIS A 165 -12.25 -15.32 -10.11
N PHE A 166 -11.82 -14.05 -10.10
CA PHE A 166 -10.99 -13.53 -11.17
C PHE A 166 -9.59 -13.25 -10.65
N VAL A 167 -8.66 -14.02 -11.21
CA VAL A 167 -7.22 -14.01 -10.99
C VAL A 167 -6.65 -12.75 -11.65
N THR A 168 -5.81 -12.01 -10.93
CA THR A 168 -4.91 -11.00 -11.48
C THR A 168 -3.68 -11.69 -12.08
N PRO A 169 -3.24 -11.36 -13.31
CA PRO A 169 -1.88 -11.62 -13.74
C PRO A 169 -0.97 -10.44 -13.37
N ASN A 170 0.22 -10.79 -12.88
CA ASN A 170 1.40 -9.94 -12.76
C ASN A 170 1.71 -9.19 -14.06
N GLU A 171 2.14 -7.93 -13.94
CA GLU A 171 3.42 -7.39 -14.45
C GLU A 171 3.95 -6.35 -13.46
#